data_AF-A0AAE7NPM6-F1
#
_entry.id   AF-A0AAE7NPM6-F1
#
_cell.length_a   1.000
_cell.length_b   1.000
_cell.length_c   1.000
_cell.angle_alpha   90.00
_cell.angle_beta   90.00
_cell.angle_gamma   90.00
#
_symmetry.space_group_name_H-M   'P 1'
#
loop_
_entity.id
_entity.type
_entity.pdbx_description
1 polymer ?
#
loop_
_entity_poly.entity_id
_entity_poly.type
_entity_poly.pdbx_seq_one_letter_code
_entity_poly.pdbx_strand_id
1 'polypeptide(L)' 'MVDMMTPAESLELAERFAWAADQAWDPISKSQLEALDKSSSVLAKSAAVLNRSSQALEIIEQRRKK' A
#
# COMPACT_ATOMS: atom_id res chain seq x y z
N MET A 1 -16.47 -9.90 -2.40
CA MET A 1 -15.13 -9.39 -2.74
C MET A 1 -14.59 -8.78 -1.47
N VAL A 2 -13.39 -9.17 -1.03
CA VAL A 2 -12.68 -8.38 -0.01
C VAL A 2 -12.35 -7.07 -0.70
N ASP A 3 -12.86 -5.96 -0.20
CA ASP A 3 -12.55 -4.65 -0.76
C ASP A 3 -11.06 -4.40 -0.57
N MET A 4 -10.32 -4.31 -1.66
CA MET A 4 -8.88 -4.18 -1.62
C MET A 4 -8.57 -2.72 -1.34
N MET A 5 -7.86 -2.44 -0.24
CA MET A 5 -7.39 -1.08 0.06
C MET A 5 -6.66 -0.50 -1.15
N THR A 6 -6.97 0.74 -1.46
CA THR A 6 -6.29 1.50 -2.51
C THR A 6 -4.83 1.75 -2.13
N PRO A 7 -3.96 2.04 -3.11
CA PRO A 7 -2.58 2.43 -2.83
C PRO A 7 -2.48 3.65 -1.89
N ALA A 8 -3.43 4.58 -1.98
CA ALA A 8 -3.48 5.78 -1.15
C ALA A 8 -3.82 5.45 0.31
N GLU A 9 -4.83 4.61 0.55
CA GLU A 9 -5.20 4.15 1.90
C GLU A 9 -4.07 3.35 2.55
N SER A 10 -3.37 2.53 1.76
CA SER A 10 -2.21 1.77 2.25
C SER A 10 -1.04 2.69 2.64
N LEU A 11 -0.85 3.79 1.91
CA LEU A 11 0.18 4.78 2.24
C LEU A 11 -0.18 5.58 3.50
N GLU A 12 -1.43 6.04 3.60
CA GLU A 12 -1.92 6.74 4.79
C GLU A 12 -1.79 5.86 6.05
N LEU A 13 -2.08 4.57 5.92
CA LEU A 13 -1.91 3.62 7.02
C LEU A 13 -0.44 3.47 7.42
N ALA A 14 0.49 3.43 6.46
CA ALA A 14 1.92 3.39 6.73
C ALA A 14 2.38 4.62 7.53
N GLU A 15 1.96 5.81 7.12
CA GLU A 15 2.27 7.07 7.80
C GLU A 15 1.74 7.10 9.25
N ARG A 16 0.52 6.59 9.47
CA ARG A 16 -0.05 6.46 10.82
C ARG A 16 0.76 5.52 11.71
N PHE A 17 1.24 4.39 11.17
CA PHE A 17 2.09 3.47 11.92
C PHE A 17 3.47 4.04 12.21
N ALA A 18 4.08 4.76 11.27
CA ALA A 18 5.34 5.46 11.48
C ALA A 18 5.20 6.51 12.59
N TRP A 19 4.14 7.33 12.54
CA TRP A 19 3.85 8.30 13.60
C TRP A 19 3.63 7.63 14.96
N ALA A 20 2.87 6.54 15.00
CA ALA A 20 2.64 5.79 16.24
C ALA A 20 3.95 5.18 16.79
N ALA A 21 4.84 4.70 15.93
CA ALA A 21 6.14 4.17 16.32
C ALA A 21 7.03 5.24 16.97
N ASP A 22 6.96 6.48 16.47
CA ASP A 22 7.68 7.62 17.06
C ASP A 22 7.16 8.01 18.44
N GLN A 23 5.87 7.76 18.72
CA GLN A 23 5.25 8.00 20.03
C GLN A 23 5.37 6.81 21.00
N ALA A 24 5.83 5.64 20.54
CA ALA A 24 5.92 4.45 21.35
C ALA A 24 7.09 4.53 22.36
N TRP A 25 6.76 4.39 23.64
CA TRP A 25 7.72 4.44 24.74
C TRP A 25 8.40 3.09 24.99
N ASP A 26 7.73 1.99 24.67
CA ASP A 26 8.29 0.65 24.81
C ASP A 26 8.91 0.16 23.48
N PRO A 27 10.12 -0.45 23.52
CA PRO A 27 10.82 -0.87 22.30
C PRO A 27 10.10 -1.96 21.48
N ILE A 28 9.24 -2.75 22.11
CA ILE A 28 8.56 -3.87 21.44
C ILE A 28 7.45 -3.32 20.55
N SER A 29 6.56 -2.49 21.10
CA SER A 29 5.51 -1.82 20.32
C SER A 29 6.11 -0.95 19.23
N LYS A 30 7.21 -0.24 19.51
CA LYS A 30 7.92 0.53 18.48
C LYS A 30 8.33 -0.35 17.29
N SER A 31 9.01 -1.47 17.57
CA SER A 31 9.44 -2.41 16.52
C SER A 31 8.27 -3.00 15.74
N GLN A 32 7.16 -3.33 16.41
CA GLN A 32 5.95 -3.83 15.76
C GLN A 32 5.31 -2.78 14.85
N LEU A 33 5.24 -1.52 15.29
CA LEU A 33 4.69 -0.41 14.51
C LEU A 33 5.57 -0.07 13.31
N GLU A 34 6.89 -0.09 13.47
CA GLU A 34 7.84 0.05 12.34
C GLU A 34 7.71 -1.08 11.31
N ALA A 35 7.43 -2.30 11.76
CA ALA A 35 7.17 -3.42 10.85
C ALA A 35 5.86 -3.21 10.08
N LEU A 36 4.80 -2.71 10.74
CA LEU A 36 3.52 -2.41 10.12
C LEU A 36 3.59 -1.26 9.12
N ASP A 37 4.36 -0.20 9.42
CA ASP A 37 4.70 0.87 8.47
C ASP A 37 5.34 0.28 7.20
N LYS A 38 6.43 -0.47 7.35
CA LYS A 38 7.14 -1.10 6.23
C LYS A 38 6.23 -1.98 5.39
N SER A 39 5.42 -2.84 6.02
CA SER A 39 4.47 -3.70 5.32
C SER A 39 3.42 -2.91 4.55
N SER A 40 2.86 -1.85 5.15
CA SER A 40 1.83 -1.01 4.52
C SER A 40 2.42 -0.21 3.35
N SER A 41 3.65 0.29 3.46
CA SER A 41 4.38 0.95 2.37
C SER A 41 4.64 0.00 1.19
N VAL A 42 5.00 -1.27 1.46
CA VAL A 42 5.17 -2.30 0.42
C VAL A 42 3.85 -2.61 -0.28
N LEU A 43 2.75 -2.72 0.48
CA LEU A 43 1.41 -2.92 -0.09
C LEU A 43 1.01 -1.75 -1.00
N ALA A 44 1.22 -0.50 -0.58
CA ALA A 44 0.93 0.69 -1.38
C ALA A 44 1.68 0.65 -2.73
N LYS A 45 2.98 0.34 -2.71
CA LYS A 45 3.81 0.24 -3.91
C LYS A 45 3.34 -0.88 -4.84
N SER A 46 3.03 -2.04 -4.26
CA SER A 46 2.58 -3.22 -5.00
C SER A 46 1.23 -2.98 -5.68
N ALA A 47 0.28 -2.40 -4.94
CA ALA A 47 -1.03 -2.02 -5.47
C ALA A 47 -0.90 -0.97 -6.59
N ALA A 48 0.02 0.00 -6.46
CA ALA A 48 0.27 0.98 -7.51
C ALA A 48 0.87 0.38 -8.79
N VAL A 49 1.68 -0.68 -8.68
CA VAL A 49 2.22 -1.42 -9.84
C VAL A 49 1.13 -2.26 -10.50
N LEU A 50 0.31 -2.95 -9.70
CA LEU A 50 -0.81 -3.73 -10.21
C LEU A 50 -1.83 -2.86 -10.95
N ASN A 51 -2.19 -1.70 -10.38
CA ASN A 51 -3.12 -0.77 -11.01
C ASN A 51 -2.60 -0.25 -12.36
N ARG A 52 -1.31 0.14 -12.42
CA ARG A 52 -0.67 0.54 -13.68
C ARG A 52 -0.64 -0.58 -14.72
N SER A 53 -0.39 -1.81 -14.28
CA SER A 53 -0.37 -2.99 -15.16
C SER A 53 -1.76 -3.29 -15.72
N SER A 54 -2.80 -3.22 -14.88
CA SER A 54 -4.19 -3.37 -15.32
C SER A 54 -4.59 -2.32 -16.35
N GLN A 55 -4.26 -1.05 -16.12
CA GLN A 55 -4.53 0.03 -17.08
C GLN A 55 -3.82 -0.21 -18.43
N ALA A 56 -2.56 -0.67 -18.40
CA ALA A 56 -1.83 -1.00 -19.61
C ALA A 56 -2.50 -2.14 -20.41
N LEU A 57 -2.96 -3.18 -19.71
CA LEU A 57 -3.69 -4.29 -20.33
C LEU A 57 -5.02 -3.83 -20.95
N GLU A 58 -5.80 -3.01 -20.23
CA GLU A 58 -7.04 -2.45 -20.75
C GLU A 58 -6.82 -1.64 -22.04
N ILE A 59 -5.78 -0.82 -22.10
CA ILE A 59 -5.42 -0.06 -23.31
C ILE A 59 -5.09 -1.00 -24.48
N ILE A 60 -4.33 -2.06 -24.22
CA ILE A 60 -3.96 -3.05 -25.25
C ILE A 60 -5.21 -3.77 -25.77
N GLU A 61 -6.12 -4.18 -24.88
CA GLU A 61 -7.38 -4.83 -25.25
C GLU A 61 -8.30 -3.90 -26.05
N GLN A 62 -8.43 -2.64 -25.64
CA GLN A 62 -9.22 -1.66 -26.37
C GLN A 62 -8.69 -1.41 -27.79
N ARG A 63 -7.36 -1.43 -27.96
CA ARG A 63 -6.73 -1.31 -29.29
C ARG A 63 -6.93 -2.54 -30.17
N ARG A 64 -7.07 -3.74 -29.60
CA ARG A 64 -7.34 -4.98 -30.35
C ARG A 64 -8.78 -5.13 -30.80
N LYS A 65 -9.72 -4.47 -30.12
CA LYS A 65 -11.16 -4.50 -30.43
C LYS A 65 -11.57 -3.46 -31.50
N LYS A 66 -10.69 -2.51 -31.82
CA LYS A 66 -10.86 -1.52 -32.89
C LYS A 66 -10.15 -2.00 -34.16
#